data_AF-A0A1E1MJG5-F1
#
_entry.id   AF-A0A1E1MJG5-F1
#
_cell.length_a   1.000
_cell.length_b   1.000
_cell.length_c   1.000
_cell.angle_alpha   90.00
_cell.angle_beta   90.00
_cell.angle_gamma   90.00
#
_symmetry.space_group_name_H-M   'P 1'
#
loop_
_entity.id
_entity.type
_entity.pdbx_description
1 polymer ?
#
loop_
_entity_poly.entity_id
_entity_poly.type
_entity_poly.pdbx_seq_one_letter_code
_entity_poly.pdbx_strand_id
1 'polypeptide(L)'
;MRPVNARQDIYCWRISDPDEAAYESVALRADENGEPTPENALRMELAKVQKKLKFFRTAFYLAHVFQALFFFYFMFGKSDSSHPVTKYQDLEWSGLLGEDWNGLIPNGIGYPLKPTFWGEDHPYYMPENMFDDFDKSMAKISHWKYMHNSSSIFIGKDEPRVKRIKPDGGVEELPPFWPWEPLEDGRELYAIRGFHQMHCIFVLSEEFTYHYADTNDSLWPAGHVAHCINTLRDAIMCMADAQPLSYVNGYKNGHATDGQAMMCRDWEELHKFVTAPERGLRIKNVAPPGSKMEKMAPIVPYPDLTEEELRGVA
;
A
#
# COMPACT_ATOMS: atom_id res chain seq x y z
N MET A 1 5.93 -29.12 -82.50
CA MET A 1 6.18 -30.15 -81.47
C MET A 1 7.09 -29.55 -80.40
N ARG A 2 6.64 -29.51 -79.14
CA ARG A 2 7.50 -29.43 -77.93
C ARG A 2 8.13 -30.82 -77.68
N PRO A 3 8.88 -31.07 -76.58
CA PRO A 3 10.09 -30.45 -75.98
C PRO A 3 11.23 -31.52 -75.85
N VAL A 4 12.40 -31.33 -75.20
CA VAL A 4 12.70 -31.65 -73.77
C VAL A 4 14.17 -31.30 -73.39
N ASN A 5 14.32 -30.58 -72.27
CA ASN A 5 15.33 -30.48 -71.17
C ASN A 5 16.83 -30.84 -71.29
N ALA A 6 17.68 -29.99 -70.64
CA ALA A 6 18.39 -30.31 -69.38
C ALA A 6 18.90 -29.04 -68.64
N ARG A 7 18.73 -28.99 -67.31
CA ARG A 7 19.22 -27.97 -66.35
C ARG A 7 20.65 -28.29 -65.89
N GLN A 8 21.44 -27.27 -65.54
CA GLN A 8 22.51 -27.38 -64.54
C GLN A 8 22.66 -26.08 -63.75
N ASP A 9 22.62 -26.22 -62.43
CA ASP A 9 22.56 -25.17 -61.41
C ASP A 9 23.96 -24.57 -61.11
N ILE A 10 24.02 -23.24 -61.00
CA ILE A 10 25.17 -22.48 -60.50
C ILE A 10 24.92 -22.17 -59.02
N TYR A 11 25.66 -22.81 -58.12
CA TYR A 11 25.67 -22.45 -56.69
C TYR A 11 26.67 -21.32 -56.45
N CYS A 12 26.15 -20.12 -56.18
CA CYS A 12 26.92 -18.97 -55.71
C CYS A 12 26.78 -18.90 -54.18
N TRP A 13 27.81 -19.30 -53.44
CA TRP A 13 27.85 -19.12 -51.99
C TRP A 13 28.23 -17.67 -51.67
N ARG A 14 27.31 -16.99 -50.97
CA ARG A 14 27.43 -15.60 -50.54
C ARG A 14 28.20 -15.56 -49.21
N ILE A 15 29.29 -14.80 -49.22
CA ILE A 15 30.19 -14.49 -48.09
C ILE A 15 29.48 -13.54 -47.11
N SER A 16 29.59 -13.79 -45.81
CA SER A 16 29.20 -12.84 -44.76
C SER A 16 30.05 -13.02 -43.49
N ASP A 17 31.25 -12.46 -43.45
CA ASP A 17 31.77 -11.74 -42.27
C ASP A 17 33.03 -10.90 -42.62
N PRO A 18 33.06 -9.57 -42.46
CA PRO A 18 34.19 -8.73 -42.86
C PRO A 18 35.44 -8.83 -41.99
N ASP A 19 35.35 -9.42 -40.79
CA ASP A 19 36.46 -9.52 -39.84
C ASP A 19 37.30 -10.81 -40.00
N GLU A 20 36.87 -11.75 -40.83
CA GLU A 20 37.64 -12.98 -41.16
C GLU A 20 38.73 -12.71 -42.23
N ALA A 21 38.60 -11.61 -42.99
CA ALA A 21 39.50 -11.23 -44.07
C ALA A 21 40.82 -10.55 -43.63
N ALA A 22 40.98 -10.22 -42.34
CA ALA A 22 42.10 -9.40 -41.87
C ALA A 22 43.34 -10.20 -41.40
N TYR A 23 43.31 -11.54 -41.46
CA TYR A 23 44.44 -12.37 -40.98
C TYR A 23 44.96 -13.38 -42.03
N GLU A 24 44.33 -13.50 -43.19
CA GLU A 24 44.89 -14.19 -44.36
C GLU A 24 45.76 -13.25 -45.19
N SER A 25 46.89 -12.80 -44.64
CA SER A 25 47.97 -12.21 -45.48
C SER A 25 49.38 -12.34 -44.88
N VAL A 26 49.57 -13.24 -43.91
CA VAL A 26 50.91 -13.71 -43.55
C VAL A 26 50.97 -15.17 -43.97
N ALA A 27 51.74 -15.48 -45.00
CA ALA A 27 52.02 -16.86 -45.39
C ALA A 27 52.77 -17.56 -44.23
N LEU A 28 52.01 -18.15 -43.31
CA LEU A 28 52.53 -19.03 -42.26
C LEU A 28 53.03 -20.27 -42.99
N ARG A 29 54.33 -20.32 -43.30
CA ARG A 29 54.96 -21.52 -43.89
C ARG A 29 54.67 -22.69 -42.96
N ALA A 30 53.96 -23.68 -43.46
CA ALA A 30 53.90 -25.00 -42.86
C ALA A 30 55.28 -25.67 -43.02
N ASP A 31 55.64 -26.55 -42.10
CA ASP A 31 56.80 -27.41 -42.30
C ASP A 31 56.56 -28.39 -43.46
N GLU A 32 57.58 -29.18 -43.80
CA GLU A 32 57.54 -30.14 -44.92
C GLU A 32 56.47 -31.24 -44.79
N ASN A 33 55.79 -31.33 -43.63
CA ASN A 33 54.67 -32.24 -43.38
C ASN A 33 53.30 -31.54 -43.35
N GLY A 34 53.25 -30.23 -43.60
CA GLY A 34 52.01 -29.46 -43.63
C GLY A 34 51.52 -28.98 -42.26
N GLU A 35 52.31 -29.09 -41.20
CA GLU A 35 51.95 -28.58 -39.87
C GLU A 35 52.50 -27.15 -39.65
N PRO A 36 51.77 -26.28 -38.93
CA PRO A 36 52.28 -24.95 -38.61
C PRO A 36 53.52 -25.05 -37.73
N THR A 37 54.61 -24.38 -38.13
CA THR A 37 55.85 -24.36 -37.34
C THR A 37 55.59 -23.93 -35.88
N PRO A 38 56.41 -24.34 -34.91
CA PRO A 38 56.18 -24.02 -33.50
C PRO A 38 56.00 -22.52 -33.22
N GLU A 39 56.71 -21.65 -33.96
CA GLU A 39 56.55 -20.20 -33.87
C GLU A 39 55.20 -19.72 -34.42
N ASN A 40 54.72 -20.31 -35.50
CA ASN A 40 53.42 -19.99 -36.10
C ASN A 40 52.26 -20.50 -35.23
N ALA A 41 52.39 -21.70 -34.65
CA ALA A 41 51.45 -22.23 -33.67
C ALA A 41 51.36 -21.32 -32.43
N LEU A 42 52.50 -20.84 -31.93
CA LEU A 42 52.55 -19.88 -30.81
C LEU A 42 51.88 -18.55 -31.17
N ARG A 43 52.09 -18.02 -32.39
CA ARG A 43 51.43 -16.79 -32.87
C ARG A 43 49.92 -16.95 -33.00
N MET A 44 49.45 -18.11 -33.47
CA MET A 44 48.02 -18.42 -33.54
C MET A 44 47.39 -18.53 -32.15
N GLU A 45 48.05 -19.19 -31.20
CA GLU A 45 47.59 -19.25 -29.81
C GLU A 45 47.61 -17.86 -29.14
N LEU A 46 48.64 -17.05 -29.38
CA LEU A 46 48.70 -15.67 -28.90
C LEU A 46 47.53 -14.83 -29.46
N ALA A 47 47.21 -14.96 -30.74
CA ALA A 47 46.09 -14.27 -31.36
C ALA A 47 44.74 -14.72 -30.76
N LYS A 48 44.56 -16.03 -30.51
CA LYS A 48 43.36 -16.54 -29.82
C LYS A 48 43.23 -15.97 -28.40
N VAL A 49 44.33 -15.93 -27.65
CA VAL A 49 44.37 -15.38 -26.28
C VAL A 49 44.07 -13.88 -26.31
N GLN A 50 44.66 -13.13 -27.24
CA GLN A 50 44.39 -11.69 -27.40
C GLN A 50 42.92 -11.42 -27.77
N LYS A 51 42.31 -12.24 -28.64
CA LYS A 51 40.89 -12.13 -28.99
C LYS A 51 40.00 -12.39 -27.78
N LYS A 52 40.29 -13.44 -27.00
CA LYS A 52 39.57 -13.73 -25.74
C LYS A 52 39.74 -12.59 -24.74
N LEU A 53 40.96 -12.08 -24.56
CA LEU A 53 41.24 -10.98 -23.65
C LEU A 53 40.48 -9.70 -24.03
N LYS A 54 40.41 -9.37 -25.33
CA LYS A 54 39.65 -8.23 -25.83
C LYS A 54 38.15 -8.42 -25.56
N PHE A 55 37.61 -9.61 -25.81
CA PHE A 55 36.22 -9.94 -25.49
C PHE A 55 35.90 -9.78 -24.00
N PHE A 56 36.72 -10.36 -23.11
CA PHE A 56 36.53 -10.25 -21.66
C PHE A 56 36.63 -8.81 -21.18
N ARG A 57 37.58 -8.03 -21.71
CA ARG A 57 37.76 -6.63 -21.34
C ARG A 57 36.56 -5.77 -21.76
N THR A 58 36.03 -5.98 -22.97
CA THR A 58 34.83 -5.28 -23.42
C THR A 58 33.60 -5.67 -22.60
N ALA A 59 33.40 -6.97 -22.33
CA ALA A 59 32.31 -7.44 -21.49
C ALA A 59 32.38 -6.87 -20.06
N PHE A 60 33.58 -6.79 -19.48
CA PHE A 60 33.81 -6.20 -18.16
C PHE A 60 33.38 -4.74 -18.11
N TYR A 61 33.80 -3.91 -19.08
CA TYR A 61 33.41 -2.49 -19.09
C TYR A 61 31.91 -2.31 -19.33
N LEU A 62 31.29 -3.11 -20.21
CA LEU A 62 29.84 -3.05 -20.43
C LEU A 62 29.05 -3.38 -19.16
N ALA A 63 29.48 -4.40 -18.40
CA ALA A 63 28.87 -4.75 -17.13
C ALA A 63 28.96 -3.58 -16.13
N HIS A 64 30.11 -2.91 -16.03
CA HIS A 64 30.29 -1.78 -15.12
C HIS A 64 29.46 -0.56 -15.53
N VAL A 65 29.32 -0.29 -16.84
CA VAL A 65 28.42 0.76 -17.33
C VAL A 65 26.96 0.45 -16.96
N PHE A 66 26.53 -0.80 -17.15
CA PHE A 66 25.19 -1.23 -16.76
C PHE A 66 24.95 -1.08 -15.26
N GLN A 67 25.94 -1.47 -14.45
CA GLN A 67 25.88 -1.36 -13.00
C GLN A 67 25.81 0.11 -12.56
N ALA A 68 26.63 0.99 -13.16
CA ALA A 68 26.60 2.43 -12.88
C ALA A 68 25.26 3.07 -13.27
N LEU A 69 24.69 2.70 -14.42
CA LEU A 69 23.36 3.16 -14.85
C LEU A 69 22.26 2.68 -13.90
N PHE A 70 22.33 1.43 -13.43
CA PHE A 70 21.41 0.87 -12.44
C PHE A 70 21.49 1.63 -11.11
N PHE A 71 22.71 1.88 -10.60
CA PHE A 71 22.90 2.69 -9.39
C PHE A 71 22.42 4.13 -9.56
N PHE A 72 22.67 4.75 -10.72
CA PHE A 72 22.20 6.11 -11.00
C PHE A 72 20.67 6.17 -11.07
N TYR A 73 20.03 5.20 -11.71
CA TYR A 73 18.56 5.07 -11.73
C TYR A 73 17.99 4.85 -10.33
N PHE A 74 18.64 4.07 -9.46
CA PHE A 74 18.14 3.84 -8.11
C PHE A 74 18.35 5.06 -7.18
N MET A 75 19.48 5.76 -7.31
CA MET A 75 19.82 6.91 -6.46
C MET A 75 19.11 8.20 -6.89
N PHE A 76 18.87 8.38 -8.19
CA PHE A 76 18.35 9.62 -8.77
C PHE A 76 17.07 9.44 -9.59
N GLY A 77 16.65 8.20 -9.84
CA GLY A 77 15.28 7.92 -10.29
C GLY A 77 14.36 8.28 -9.14
N LYS A 78 13.82 9.50 -9.20
CA LYS A 78 12.85 10.02 -8.24
C LYS A 78 11.79 8.95 -7.97
N SER A 79 11.80 8.43 -6.74
CA SER A 79 10.54 8.12 -6.08
C SER A 79 9.90 9.48 -5.82
N ASP A 80 9.15 9.99 -6.80
CA ASP A 80 8.20 11.06 -6.51
C ASP A 80 7.26 10.49 -5.45
N SER A 81 7.54 10.82 -4.19
CA SER A 81 6.60 10.70 -3.07
C SER A 81 5.48 11.74 -3.23
N SER A 82 5.00 11.93 -4.45
CA SER A 82 3.68 12.48 -4.69
C SER A 82 2.73 11.36 -4.32
N HIS A 83 1.86 11.61 -3.34
CA HIS A 83 0.68 10.78 -3.12
C HIS A 83 0.08 10.46 -4.50
N PRO A 84 -0.17 9.18 -4.84
CA PRO A 84 -0.69 8.84 -6.15
C PRO A 84 -1.95 9.66 -6.37
N VAL A 85 -1.89 10.56 -7.35
CA VAL A 85 -3.04 11.35 -7.79
C VAL A 85 -4.02 10.35 -8.34
N THR A 86 -4.90 9.87 -7.48
CA THR A 86 -5.92 8.88 -7.83
C THR A 86 -6.74 9.55 -8.92
N LYS A 87 -6.74 8.96 -10.13
CA LYS A 87 -7.65 9.41 -11.18
C LYS A 87 -9.06 9.05 -10.72
N TYR A 88 -9.76 10.02 -10.14
CA TYR A 88 -11.16 9.89 -9.78
C TYR A 88 -11.95 9.53 -11.05
N GLN A 89 -12.39 8.28 -11.16
CA GLN A 89 -13.41 7.91 -12.14
C GLN A 89 -14.77 8.38 -11.61
N ASP A 90 -15.65 8.77 -12.53
CA ASP A 90 -17.05 9.07 -12.23
C ASP A 90 -17.77 7.77 -11.84
N LEU A 91 -17.71 7.43 -10.55
CA LEU A 91 -18.48 6.32 -9.99
C LEU A 91 -19.95 6.74 -9.84
N GLU A 92 -20.89 5.84 -10.14
CA GLU A 92 -22.30 6.02 -9.75
C GLU A 92 -22.40 5.95 -8.22
N TRP A 93 -22.22 7.11 -7.57
CA TRP A 93 -22.26 7.27 -6.12
C TRP A 93 -23.37 8.26 -5.76
N SER A 94 -24.11 8.00 -4.68
CA SER A 94 -25.23 8.86 -4.26
C SER A 94 -24.79 10.26 -3.78
N GLY A 95 -23.49 10.46 -3.51
CA GLY A 95 -22.98 11.65 -2.85
C GLY A 95 -22.78 11.50 -1.34
N LEU A 96 -23.13 10.35 -0.75
CA LEU A 96 -23.19 10.18 0.71
C LEU A 96 -22.02 9.34 1.23
N LEU A 97 -21.27 9.91 2.17
CA LEU A 97 -20.12 9.26 2.81
C LEU A 97 -20.58 8.06 3.64
N GLY A 98 -19.81 6.98 3.58
CA GLY A 98 -20.10 5.74 4.30
C GLY A 98 -21.01 4.76 3.55
N GLU A 99 -21.57 5.13 2.39
CA GLU A 99 -22.27 4.16 1.55
C GLU A 99 -21.33 3.15 0.89
N ASP A 100 -21.87 1.96 0.64
CA ASP A 100 -21.20 0.97 -0.18
C ASP A 100 -21.41 1.27 -1.67
N TRP A 101 -20.40 1.87 -2.30
CA TRP A 101 -20.39 2.13 -3.74
C TRP A 101 -20.34 0.86 -4.60
N ASN A 102 -20.08 -0.33 -4.01
CA ASN A 102 -20.19 -1.60 -4.73
C ASN A 102 -21.65 -2.06 -4.88
N GLY A 103 -22.57 -1.49 -4.09
CA GLY A 103 -23.98 -1.87 -4.08
C GLY A 103 -24.27 -3.23 -3.44
N LEU A 104 -23.32 -3.83 -2.71
CA LEU A 104 -23.56 -5.03 -1.92
C LEU A 104 -24.50 -4.71 -0.76
N ILE A 105 -24.22 -3.63 -0.04
CA ILE A 105 -25.15 -3.08 0.94
C ILE A 105 -26.09 -2.12 0.20
N PRO A 106 -27.41 -2.38 0.14
CA PRO A 106 -28.33 -1.55 -0.63
C PRO A 106 -28.35 -0.09 -0.16
N ASN A 107 -28.32 0.83 -1.13
CA ASN A 107 -28.54 2.25 -0.88
C ASN A 107 -29.91 2.44 -0.21
N GLY A 108 -29.93 2.96 1.02
CA GLY A 108 -31.14 3.08 1.85
C GLY A 108 -31.02 2.41 3.22
N ILE A 109 -30.10 1.46 3.42
CA ILE A 109 -29.77 0.96 4.75
C ILE A 109 -29.09 2.10 5.54
N GLY A 110 -29.61 2.43 6.72
CA GLY A 110 -29.15 3.56 7.53
C GLY A 110 -29.85 4.90 7.24
N TYR A 111 -30.77 4.94 6.26
CA TYR A 111 -31.50 6.15 5.89
C TYR A 111 -32.93 6.22 6.47
N PRO A 112 -33.53 7.43 6.56
CA PRO A 112 -32.93 8.74 6.30
C PRO A 112 -31.93 9.17 7.39
N LEU A 113 -31.01 10.07 7.04
CA LEU A 113 -30.12 10.70 8.02
C LEU A 113 -30.95 11.46 9.06
N LYS A 114 -30.61 11.26 10.33
CA LYS A 114 -31.27 11.92 11.46
C LYS A 114 -30.23 12.42 12.46
N PRO A 115 -30.49 13.55 13.13
CA PRO A 115 -29.72 13.94 14.30
C PRO A 115 -29.73 12.78 15.30
N THR A 116 -28.54 12.33 15.70
CA THR A 116 -28.36 11.20 16.60
C THR A 116 -27.43 11.64 17.71
N PHE A 117 -27.78 11.29 18.95
CA PHE A 117 -26.96 11.56 20.14
C PHE A 117 -26.59 10.22 20.77
N TRP A 118 -25.32 10.04 21.09
CA TRP A 118 -24.79 8.83 21.72
C TRP A 118 -24.43 9.11 23.18
N GLY A 119 -25.46 9.29 24.01
CA GLY A 119 -25.34 9.60 25.43
C GLY A 119 -24.88 8.41 26.29
N GLU A 120 -24.87 8.61 27.61
CA GLU A 120 -24.45 7.61 28.60
C GLU A 120 -25.33 6.34 28.60
N ASP A 121 -26.55 6.46 28.11
CA ASP A 121 -27.53 5.37 27.96
C ASP A 121 -27.23 4.47 26.75
N HIS A 122 -26.32 4.88 25.88
CA HIS A 122 -25.96 4.12 24.70
C HIS A 122 -25.15 2.84 25.07
N PRO A 123 -25.44 1.66 24.49
CA PRO A 123 -24.77 0.41 24.88
C PRO A 123 -23.24 0.42 24.66
N TYR A 124 -22.80 1.19 23.68
CA TYR A 124 -21.38 1.41 23.37
C TYR A 124 -20.76 2.59 24.13
N TYR A 125 -21.48 3.18 25.10
CA TYR A 125 -20.94 4.24 25.94
C TYR A 125 -19.83 3.76 26.86
N MET A 126 -18.67 4.42 26.74
CA MET A 126 -17.51 4.28 27.61
C MET A 126 -17.60 5.30 28.75
N PRO A 127 -17.85 4.86 30.00
CA PRO A 127 -17.80 5.75 31.15
C PRO A 127 -16.42 6.39 31.32
N GLU A 128 -16.36 7.64 31.75
CA GLU A 128 -15.08 8.34 31.98
C GLU A 128 -14.22 7.66 33.05
N ASN A 129 -14.85 7.02 34.03
CA ASN A 129 -14.18 6.24 35.07
C ASN A 129 -13.95 4.77 34.69
N MET A 130 -14.14 4.40 33.42
CA MET A 130 -14.02 3.02 32.97
C MET A 130 -12.67 2.41 33.38
N PHE A 131 -11.59 3.14 33.14
CA PHE A 131 -10.22 2.67 33.35
C PHE A 131 -9.77 2.69 34.82
N ASP A 132 -10.58 3.20 35.74
CA ASP A 132 -10.23 3.23 37.19
C ASP A 132 -10.20 1.82 37.81
N ASP A 133 -10.80 0.83 37.13
CA ASP A 133 -10.91 -0.55 37.57
C ASP A 133 -10.65 -1.50 36.40
N PHE A 134 -9.56 -2.27 36.50
CA PHE A 134 -9.11 -3.17 35.44
C PHE A 134 -10.15 -4.25 35.10
N ASP A 135 -10.71 -4.91 36.11
CA ASP A 135 -11.66 -6.01 35.89
C ASP A 135 -12.96 -5.50 35.27
N LYS A 136 -13.46 -4.33 35.71
CA LYS A 136 -14.61 -3.67 35.09
C LYS A 136 -14.32 -3.23 33.67
N SER A 137 -13.13 -2.70 33.41
CA SER A 137 -12.68 -2.33 32.06
C SER A 137 -12.74 -3.54 31.13
N MET A 138 -12.09 -4.63 31.52
CA MET A 138 -12.02 -5.85 30.72
C MET A 138 -13.40 -6.49 30.52
N ALA A 139 -14.27 -6.47 31.54
CA ALA A 139 -15.64 -6.95 31.42
C ALA A 139 -16.46 -6.12 30.41
N LYS A 140 -16.33 -4.78 30.44
CA LYS A 140 -17.02 -3.88 29.49
C LYS A 140 -16.51 -4.08 28.06
N ILE A 141 -15.19 -4.19 27.88
CA ILE A 141 -14.55 -4.45 26.59
C ILE A 141 -15.01 -5.81 26.03
N SER A 142 -15.00 -6.84 26.86
CA SER A 142 -15.48 -8.18 26.48
C SER A 142 -16.94 -8.14 26.03
N HIS A 143 -17.79 -7.41 26.76
CA HIS A 143 -19.18 -7.21 26.38
C HIS A 143 -19.33 -6.50 25.02
N TRP A 144 -18.55 -5.44 24.74
CA TRP A 144 -18.59 -4.78 23.43
C TRP A 144 -18.10 -5.67 22.29
N LYS A 145 -17.00 -6.40 22.50
CA LYS A 145 -16.50 -7.40 21.54
C LYS A 145 -17.57 -8.45 21.24
N TYR A 146 -18.31 -8.89 22.26
CA TYR A 146 -19.43 -9.82 22.09
C TYR A 146 -20.57 -9.22 21.26
N MET A 147 -20.99 -7.97 21.54
CA MET A 147 -22.05 -7.30 20.76
C MET A 147 -21.67 -7.07 19.28
N HIS A 148 -20.38 -7.07 18.95
CA HIS A 148 -19.86 -6.93 17.58
C HIS A 148 -19.51 -8.25 16.89
N ASN A 149 -20.01 -9.38 17.40
CA ASN A 149 -19.71 -10.71 16.83
C ASN A 149 -20.24 -10.95 15.38
N SER A 150 -21.04 -10.04 14.84
CA SER A 150 -21.55 -10.07 13.45
C SER A 150 -20.97 -8.94 12.59
N SER A 151 -19.65 -8.86 12.49
CA SER A 151 -18.94 -7.86 11.67
C SER A 151 -18.75 -8.24 10.21
N SER A 152 -19.14 -9.46 9.82
CA SER A 152 -18.96 -10.01 8.49
C SER A 152 -20.25 -10.60 7.93
N ILE A 153 -20.37 -10.58 6.60
CA ILE A 153 -21.53 -11.07 5.85
C ILE A 153 -21.10 -12.07 4.77
N PHE A 154 -21.96 -13.04 4.50
CA PHE A 154 -21.79 -13.96 3.38
C PHE A 154 -22.51 -13.45 2.13
N ILE A 155 -21.88 -13.62 0.98
CA ILE A 155 -22.41 -13.31 -0.34
C ILE A 155 -22.60 -14.62 -1.09
N GLY A 156 -23.74 -14.78 -1.75
CA GLY A 156 -24.03 -15.92 -2.62
C GLY A 156 -23.08 -16.01 -3.81
N LYS A 157 -22.78 -17.22 -4.27
CA LYS A 157 -21.94 -17.47 -5.45
C LYS A 157 -22.47 -16.82 -6.75
N ASP A 158 -23.76 -16.52 -6.80
CA ASP A 158 -24.47 -15.96 -7.95
C ASP A 158 -24.69 -14.44 -7.81
N GLU A 159 -24.26 -13.83 -6.70
CA GLU A 159 -24.36 -12.39 -6.46
C GLU A 159 -23.17 -11.63 -7.09
N PRO A 160 -23.31 -10.32 -7.37
CA PRO A 160 -22.22 -9.52 -7.91
C PRO A 160 -21.01 -9.50 -6.97
N ARG A 161 -19.82 -9.68 -7.55
CA ARG A 161 -18.56 -9.56 -6.79
C ARG A 161 -18.30 -8.12 -6.37
N VAL A 162 -17.82 -7.98 -5.14
CA VAL A 162 -17.36 -6.71 -4.57
C VAL A 162 -16.12 -6.25 -5.33
N LYS A 163 -15.99 -4.95 -5.53
CA LYS A 163 -14.87 -4.31 -6.21
C LYS A 163 -14.08 -3.41 -5.26
N ARG A 164 -12.88 -3.04 -5.70
CA ARG A 164 -12.03 -2.05 -5.05
C ARG A 164 -11.41 -1.12 -6.09
N ILE A 165 -11.07 0.08 -5.64
CA ILE A 165 -10.29 1.06 -6.41
C ILE A 165 -8.82 0.89 -6.01
N LYS A 166 -7.95 0.76 -7.00
CA LYS A 166 -6.50 0.72 -6.83
C LYS A 166 -5.90 2.13 -6.73
N PRO A 167 -4.67 2.26 -6.21
CA PRO A 167 -3.95 3.53 -6.20
C PRO A 167 -3.76 4.17 -7.59
N ASP A 168 -3.73 3.38 -8.66
CA ASP A 168 -3.64 3.86 -10.05
C ASP A 168 -4.99 4.33 -10.64
N GLY A 169 -6.07 4.26 -9.85
CA GLY A 169 -7.44 4.56 -10.25
C GLY A 169 -8.16 3.42 -10.99
N GLY A 170 -7.49 2.28 -11.23
CA GLY A 170 -8.12 1.11 -11.82
C GLY A 170 -9.07 0.41 -10.84
N VAL A 171 -10.13 -0.20 -11.36
CA VAL A 171 -11.08 -0.99 -10.57
C VAL A 171 -10.81 -2.48 -10.75
N GLU A 172 -10.82 -3.25 -9.67
CA GLU A 172 -10.68 -4.70 -9.69
C GLU A 172 -11.59 -5.38 -8.66
N GLU A 173 -11.71 -6.71 -8.74
CA GLU A 173 -12.46 -7.49 -7.75
C GLU A 173 -11.75 -7.46 -6.38
N LEU A 174 -12.51 -7.26 -5.32
CA LEU A 174 -12.03 -7.37 -3.95
C LEU A 174 -12.02 -8.87 -3.59
N PRO A 175 -10.87 -9.46 -3.22
CA PRO A 175 -10.82 -10.86 -2.81
C PRO A 175 -11.68 -11.09 -1.56
N PRO A 176 -12.23 -12.30 -1.36
CA PRO A 176 -13.02 -12.61 -0.17
C PRO A 176 -12.20 -12.60 1.11
N PHE A 177 -12.81 -12.13 2.19
CA PHE A 177 -12.27 -12.11 3.55
C PHE A 177 -12.39 -13.50 4.16
N TRP A 178 -11.31 -14.27 4.17
CA TRP A 178 -11.29 -15.61 4.78
C TRP A 178 -10.33 -15.67 5.96
N PRO A 179 -10.79 -15.60 7.22
CA PRO A 179 -9.93 -15.83 8.38
C PRO A 179 -9.58 -17.32 8.57
N TRP A 180 -10.33 -18.20 7.92
CA TRP A 180 -10.28 -19.67 7.95
C TRP A 180 -10.48 -20.23 6.53
N GLU A 181 -10.48 -21.57 6.37
CA GLU A 181 -10.67 -22.22 5.06
C GLU A 181 -12.01 -21.82 4.40
N PRO A 182 -12.05 -21.52 3.09
CA PRO A 182 -13.28 -21.16 2.40
C PRO A 182 -14.37 -22.24 2.53
N LEU A 183 -15.64 -21.81 2.53
CA LEU A 183 -16.77 -22.73 2.56
C LEU A 183 -16.90 -23.47 1.21
N GLU A 184 -17.24 -24.77 1.27
CA GLU A 184 -17.48 -25.59 0.08
C GLU A 184 -18.74 -25.19 -0.70
N ASP A 185 -19.63 -24.41 -0.08
CA ASP A 185 -20.88 -23.94 -0.70
C ASP A 185 -20.70 -22.78 -1.69
N GLY A 186 -19.46 -22.29 -1.84
CA GLY A 186 -19.08 -21.25 -2.80
C GLY A 186 -19.51 -19.84 -2.39
N ARG A 187 -20.02 -19.63 -1.17
CA ARG A 187 -20.27 -18.28 -0.67
C ARG A 187 -18.97 -17.59 -0.31
N GLU A 188 -18.91 -16.29 -0.53
CA GLU A 188 -17.78 -15.44 -0.17
C GLU A 188 -18.08 -14.68 1.11
N LEU A 189 -17.08 -14.47 1.97
CA LEU A 189 -17.22 -13.72 3.22
C LEU A 189 -16.58 -12.35 3.05
N TYR A 190 -17.21 -11.30 3.56
CA TYR A 190 -16.64 -9.95 3.61
C TYR A 190 -16.90 -9.32 4.98
N ALA A 191 -15.95 -8.56 5.50
CA ALA A 191 -16.18 -7.74 6.69
C ALA A 191 -16.77 -6.38 6.31
N ILE A 192 -17.54 -5.77 7.21
CA ILE A 192 -18.10 -4.43 7.00
C ILE A 192 -17.25 -3.40 7.74
N ARG A 193 -16.90 -2.31 7.06
CA ARG A 193 -15.92 -1.33 7.52
C ARG A 193 -16.24 -0.66 8.84
N GLY A 194 -17.46 -0.19 9.04
CA GLY A 194 -17.88 0.42 10.32
C GLY A 194 -17.72 -0.53 11.51
N PHE A 195 -18.01 -1.82 11.30
CA PHE A 195 -17.83 -2.84 12.34
C PHE A 195 -16.35 -3.13 12.62
N HIS A 196 -15.50 -3.14 11.58
CA HIS A 196 -14.06 -3.27 11.77
C HIS A 196 -13.46 -2.04 12.50
N GLN A 197 -13.91 -0.83 12.18
CA GLN A 197 -13.51 0.39 12.88
C GLN A 197 -13.89 0.33 14.37
N MET A 198 -15.10 -0.14 14.71
CA MET A 198 -15.51 -0.36 16.11
C MET A 198 -14.63 -1.40 16.80
N HIS A 199 -14.31 -2.51 16.14
CA HIS A 199 -13.39 -3.52 16.66
C HIS A 199 -12.03 -2.92 17.02
N CYS A 200 -11.47 -2.08 16.15
CA CYS A 200 -10.19 -1.41 16.40
C CYS A 200 -10.25 -0.51 17.65
N ILE A 201 -11.35 0.22 17.87
CA ILE A 201 -11.51 1.01 19.10
C ILE A 201 -11.50 0.13 20.34
N PHE A 202 -12.14 -1.04 20.32
CA PHE A 202 -12.13 -1.93 21.50
C PHE A 202 -10.74 -2.50 21.78
N VAL A 203 -9.97 -2.81 20.74
CA VAL A 203 -8.56 -3.24 20.88
C VAL A 203 -7.71 -2.12 21.47
N LEU A 204 -7.88 -0.88 21.02
CA LEU A 204 -7.18 0.28 21.60
C LEU A 204 -7.57 0.50 23.07
N SER A 205 -8.84 0.30 23.40
CA SER A 205 -9.36 0.42 24.78
C SER A 205 -8.75 -0.63 25.70
N GLU A 206 -8.56 -1.86 25.19
CA GLU A 206 -7.90 -2.96 25.91
C GLU A 206 -6.42 -2.66 26.15
N GLU A 207 -5.69 -2.24 25.14
CA GLU A 207 -4.29 -1.82 25.28
C GLU A 207 -4.14 -0.70 26.31
N PHE A 208 -4.97 0.35 26.22
CA PHE A 208 -4.95 1.43 27.19
C PHE A 208 -5.27 0.94 28.62
N THR A 209 -6.16 -0.04 28.77
CA THR A 209 -6.47 -0.63 30.08
C THR A 209 -5.23 -1.29 30.70
N TYR A 210 -4.47 -2.04 29.92
CA TYR A 210 -3.20 -2.64 30.38
C TYR A 210 -2.16 -1.58 30.73
N HIS A 211 -1.95 -0.60 29.85
CA HIS A 211 -0.99 0.48 30.07
C HIS A 211 -1.34 1.33 31.31
N TYR A 212 -2.61 1.69 31.47
CA TYR A 212 -3.09 2.49 32.60
C TYR A 212 -2.94 1.76 33.94
N ALA A 213 -3.14 0.44 33.95
CA ALA A 213 -2.97 -0.38 35.15
C ALA A 213 -1.50 -0.60 35.54
N ASP A 214 -0.57 -0.58 34.58
CA ASP A 214 0.86 -0.85 34.81
C ASP A 214 1.64 0.42 35.20
N THR A 215 1.70 1.42 34.30
CA THR A 215 2.58 2.58 34.46
C THR A 215 1.85 3.86 34.82
N ASN A 216 0.66 4.08 34.24
CA ASN A 216 -0.14 5.30 34.39
C ASN A 216 0.68 6.61 34.22
N ASP A 217 1.61 6.62 33.27
CA ASP A 217 2.52 7.74 32.98
C ASP A 217 2.04 8.62 31.83
N SER A 218 0.83 8.36 31.31
CA SER A 218 0.14 9.21 30.35
C SER A 218 0.03 10.66 30.84
N LEU A 219 0.26 11.60 29.92
CA LEU A 219 -0.02 13.03 30.12
C LEU A 219 -1.53 13.34 30.13
N TRP A 220 -2.36 12.38 29.69
CA TRP A 220 -3.81 12.48 29.59
C TRP A 220 -4.49 11.65 30.68
N PRO A 221 -5.41 12.24 31.46
CA PRO A 221 -6.22 11.51 32.43
C PRO A 221 -7.09 10.43 31.76
N ALA A 222 -7.35 9.33 32.48
CA ALA A 222 -8.19 8.22 32.00
C ALA A 222 -9.55 8.68 31.43
N GLY A 223 -10.23 9.61 32.12
CA GLY A 223 -11.50 10.17 31.67
C GLY A 223 -11.40 10.89 30.33
N HIS A 224 -10.29 11.60 30.06
CA HIS A 224 -10.08 12.23 28.77
C HIS A 224 -9.88 11.19 27.66
N VAL A 225 -9.12 10.12 27.94
CA VAL A 225 -8.93 9.03 26.97
C VAL A 225 -10.26 8.34 26.67
N ALA A 226 -11.09 8.10 27.70
CA ALA A 226 -12.44 7.57 27.53
C ALA A 226 -13.34 8.48 26.67
N HIS A 227 -13.29 9.79 26.91
CA HIS A 227 -13.97 10.79 26.10
C HIS A 227 -13.50 10.79 24.63
N CYS A 228 -12.18 10.71 24.39
CA CYS A 228 -11.62 10.60 23.05
C CYS A 228 -12.11 9.34 22.32
N ILE A 229 -12.13 8.20 23.01
CA ILE A 229 -12.62 6.95 22.45
C ILE A 229 -14.12 7.05 22.12
N ASN A 230 -14.94 7.66 22.99
CA ASN A 230 -16.34 7.95 22.69
C ASN A 230 -16.50 8.83 21.45
N THR A 231 -15.65 9.86 21.29
CA THR A 231 -15.68 10.76 20.12
C THR A 231 -15.39 10.01 18.82
N LEU A 232 -14.42 9.07 18.84
CA LEU A 232 -14.11 8.23 17.68
C LEU A 232 -15.24 7.23 17.40
N ARG A 233 -15.81 6.61 18.45
CA ARG A 233 -16.98 5.75 18.32
C ARG A 233 -18.13 6.50 17.65
N ASP A 234 -18.41 7.72 18.10
CA ASP A 234 -19.48 8.54 17.55
C ASP A 234 -19.28 8.82 16.07
N ALA A 235 -18.05 9.13 15.66
CA ALA A 235 -17.72 9.30 14.24
C ALA A 235 -17.97 8.01 13.43
N ILE A 236 -17.58 6.85 13.96
CA ILE A 236 -17.80 5.55 13.29
C ILE A 236 -19.29 5.24 13.17
N MET A 237 -20.05 5.44 14.25
CA MET A 237 -21.49 5.17 14.26
C MET A 237 -22.28 6.20 13.43
N CYS A 238 -21.80 7.44 13.37
CA CYS A 238 -22.34 8.49 12.51
C CYS A 238 -22.13 8.16 11.03
N MET A 239 -20.91 7.74 10.68
CA MET A 239 -20.55 7.38 9.31
C MET A 239 -21.22 6.07 8.88
N ALA A 240 -21.40 5.13 9.82
CA ALA A 240 -21.99 3.81 9.59
C ALA A 240 -21.45 3.13 8.33
N ASP A 241 -20.13 3.16 8.15
CA ASP A 241 -19.45 2.82 6.91
C ASP A 241 -19.78 1.38 6.45
N ALA A 242 -20.60 1.29 5.40
CA ALA A 242 -21.13 0.06 4.85
C ALA A 242 -20.19 -0.63 3.87
N GLN A 243 -19.05 0.00 3.52
CA GLN A 243 -18.14 -0.52 2.50
C GLN A 243 -17.59 -1.89 2.93
N PRO A 244 -17.71 -2.94 2.09
CA PRO A 244 -17.11 -4.23 2.39
C PRO A 244 -15.59 -4.14 2.33
N LEU A 245 -14.90 -4.92 3.15
CA LEU A 245 -13.45 -4.97 3.22
C LEU A 245 -12.91 -6.39 3.29
N SER A 246 -11.64 -6.51 2.89
CA SER A 246 -10.91 -7.78 2.89
C SER A 246 -9.40 -7.56 3.04
N TYR A 247 -8.64 -8.66 2.97
CA TYR A 247 -7.20 -8.67 2.78
C TYR A 247 -6.86 -8.47 1.30
N VAL A 248 -6.63 -7.21 0.90
CA VAL A 248 -6.38 -6.85 -0.50
C VAL A 248 -5.19 -7.61 -1.11
N ASN A 249 -4.15 -7.90 -0.32
CA ASN A 249 -2.95 -8.59 -0.79
C ASN A 249 -2.98 -10.12 -0.57
N GLY A 250 -4.15 -10.68 -0.24
CA GLY A 250 -4.34 -12.09 0.08
C GLY A 250 -4.32 -12.40 1.57
N TYR A 251 -4.82 -13.57 1.95
CA TYR A 251 -4.99 -13.98 3.34
C TYR A 251 -3.70 -13.83 4.16
N LYS A 252 -3.79 -13.15 5.31
CA LYS A 252 -2.66 -12.85 6.23
C LYS A 252 -1.49 -12.08 5.60
N ASN A 253 -1.69 -11.50 4.42
CA ASN A 253 -0.72 -10.61 3.80
C ASN A 253 -1.14 -9.15 4.06
N GLY A 254 -0.62 -8.59 5.15
CA GLY A 254 -1.04 -7.29 5.69
C GLY A 254 -2.27 -7.38 6.60
N HIS A 255 -2.81 -6.22 6.95
CA HIS A 255 -4.03 -6.08 7.74
C HIS A 255 -5.25 -5.93 6.83
N ALA A 256 -6.42 -6.27 7.37
CA ALA A 256 -7.66 -5.98 6.69
C ALA A 256 -7.74 -4.47 6.43
N THR A 257 -8.20 -4.06 5.24
CA THR A 257 -8.21 -2.68 4.70
C THR A 257 -6.93 -2.13 4.11
N ASP A 258 -5.76 -2.76 4.32
CA ASP A 258 -4.50 -2.26 3.76
C ASP A 258 -4.58 -2.12 2.24
N GLY A 259 -4.32 -0.92 1.72
CA GLY A 259 -4.39 -0.64 0.28
C GLY A 259 -5.80 -0.61 -0.31
N GLN A 260 -6.85 -0.64 0.51
CA GLN A 260 -8.23 -0.44 0.07
C GLN A 260 -8.62 1.03 0.20
N ALA A 261 -9.07 1.63 -0.91
CA ALA A 261 -9.54 3.01 -0.92
C ALA A 261 -10.77 3.22 -0.01
N MET A 262 -10.91 4.46 0.47
CA MET A 262 -12.10 4.95 1.17
C MET A 262 -12.64 6.17 0.44
N MET A 263 -13.94 6.39 0.54
CA MET A 263 -14.57 7.62 0.07
C MET A 263 -14.42 8.69 1.14
N CYS A 264 -13.53 9.66 0.89
CA CYS A 264 -13.16 10.68 1.87
C CYS A 264 -13.49 12.08 1.37
N ARG A 265 -13.69 13.00 2.31
CA ARG A 265 -13.58 14.44 2.05
C ARG A 265 -12.10 14.81 1.93
N ASP A 266 -11.83 15.91 1.23
CA ASP A 266 -10.48 16.44 1.13
C ASP A 266 -9.98 16.92 2.52
N TRP A 267 -9.01 16.20 3.06
CA TRP A 267 -8.38 16.50 4.34
C TRP A 267 -7.45 17.71 4.26
N GLU A 268 -6.74 17.89 3.15
CA GLU A 268 -5.83 19.02 2.96
C GLU A 268 -6.60 20.34 2.97
N GLU A 269 -7.77 20.38 2.31
CA GLU A 269 -8.62 21.57 2.31
C GLU A 269 -9.17 21.91 3.71
N LEU A 270 -9.55 20.90 4.50
CA LEU A 270 -9.96 21.13 5.89
C LEU A 270 -8.78 21.62 6.74
N HIS A 271 -7.59 21.05 6.53
CA HIS A 271 -6.37 21.44 7.25
C HIS A 271 -5.96 22.88 6.93
N LYS A 272 -5.97 23.27 5.65
CA LYS A 272 -5.73 24.66 5.21
C LYS A 272 -6.67 25.63 5.90
N PHE A 273 -7.96 25.27 5.97
CA PHE A 273 -8.97 26.14 6.58
C PHE A 273 -8.69 26.41 8.07
N VAL A 274 -8.33 25.39 8.85
CA VAL A 274 -8.10 25.51 10.30
C VAL A 274 -6.73 26.09 10.66
N THR A 275 -5.75 26.00 9.77
CA THR A 275 -4.39 26.52 9.97
C THR A 275 -4.15 27.91 9.37
N ALA A 276 -5.12 28.47 8.65
CA ALA A 276 -5.03 29.84 8.15
C ALA A 276 -4.67 30.83 9.28
N PRO A 277 -3.69 31.74 9.08
CA PRO A 277 -3.17 32.60 10.16
C PRO A 277 -4.23 33.41 10.92
N GLU A 278 -5.34 33.78 10.26
CA GLU A 278 -6.44 34.52 10.87
C GLU A 278 -7.36 33.68 11.79
N ARG A 279 -7.21 32.35 11.79
CA ARG A 279 -8.01 31.40 12.60
C ARG A 279 -7.17 30.45 13.45
N GLY A 280 -5.94 30.20 13.03
CA GLY A 280 -5.09 29.14 13.57
C GLY A 280 -4.85 29.29 15.08
N LEU A 281 -5.11 28.21 15.81
CA LEU A 281 -4.78 28.08 17.23
C LEU A 281 -3.95 26.82 17.45
N ARG A 282 -2.76 26.97 18.03
CA ARG A 282 -1.93 25.84 18.44
C ARG A 282 -1.92 25.77 19.97
N ILE A 283 -2.23 24.60 20.52
CA ILE A 283 -2.24 24.35 21.95
C ILE A 283 -1.35 23.16 22.30
N LYS A 284 -0.86 23.12 23.53
CA LYS A 284 -0.15 21.97 24.10
C LYS A 284 -0.60 21.71 25.53
N ASN A 285 -0.65 20.45 25.92
CA ASN A 285 -0.78 20.06 27.32
C ASN A 285 0.57 20.26 28.01
N VAL A 286 0.61 21.13 29.03
CA VAL A 286 1.79 21.42 29.86
C VAL A 286 1.67 20.86 31.27
N ALA A 287 0.73 19.94 31.50
CA ALA A 287 0.64 19.20 32.76
C ALA A 287 1.86 18.27 32.92
N PRO A 288 2.41 18.12 34.14
CA PRO A 288 3.40 17.08 34.43
C PRO A 288 2.85 15.66 34.19
N PRO A 289 3.69 14.67 33.82
CA PRO A 289 3.30 13.25 33.76
C PRO A 289 2.59 12.78 35.03
N GLY A 290 1.52 11.98 34.88
CA GLY A 290 0.72 11.47 35.99
C GLY A 290 -0.26 12.48 36.62
N SER A 291 -0.43 13.66 36.04
CA SER A 291 -1.42 14.65 36.51
C SER A 291 -2.85 14.14 36.32
N LYS A 292 -3.70 14.34 37.33
CA LYS A 292 -5.14 13.99 37.25
C LYS A 292 -5.97 14.97 36.41
N MET A 293 -5.37 16.10 36.03
CA MET A 293 -6.03 17.17 35.28
C MET A 293 -5.08 17.65 34.17
N GLU A 294 -5.64 18.00 33.02
CA GLU A 294 -4.90 18.66 31.95
C GLU A 294 -4.61 20.13 32.26
N LYS A 295 -3.59 20.65 31.56
CA LYS A 295 -3.32 22.08 31.53
C LYS A 295 -2.95 22.49 30.11
N MET A 296 -3.94 22.97 29.35
CA MET A 296 -3.72 23.47 27.99
C MET A 296 -3.13 24.88 28.01
N ALA A 297 -2.12 25.11 27.18
CA ALA A 297 -1.55 26.42 26.95
C ALA A 297 -1.42 26.69 25.43
N PRO A 298 -1.71 27.92 24.97
CA PRO A 298 -1.48 28.28 23.58
C PRO A 298 0.02 28.37 23.28
N ILE A 299 0.40 28.08 22.04
CA ILE A 299 1.74 28.32 21.50
C ILE A 299 1.68 29.68 20.79
N VAL A 300 2.39 30.68 21.32
CA VAL A 300 2.37 32.07 20.85
C VAL A 300 3.81 32.53 20.55
N PRO A 301 4.07 33.27 19.46
CA PRO A 301 3.12 33.65 18.40
C PRO A 301 2.70 32.46 17.53
N TYR A 302 1.60 32.60 16.78
CA TYR A 302 1.30 31.66 15.70
C TYR A 302 2.41 31.77 14.66
N PRO A 303 3.11 30.68 14.30
CA PRO A 303 4.22 30.74 13.36
C PRO A 303 3.71 31.01 11.94
N ASP A 304 4.53 31.68 11.12
CA ASP A 304 4.30 31.74 9.69
C ASP A 304 4.52 30.32 9.11
N LEU A 305 3.48 29.76 8.51
CA LEU A 305 3.48 28.41 7.94
C LEU A 305 3.73 28.46 6.44
N THR A 306 4.48 27.48 5.93
CA THR A 306 4.61 27.19 4.49
C THR A 306 3.31 26.63 3.91
N GLU A 307 3.18 26.63 2.59
CA GLU A 307 2.03 25.99 1.90
C GLU A 307 1.89 24.50 2.18
N GLU A 308 2.99 23.80 2.50
CA GLU A 308 2.95 22.39 2.86
C GLU A 308 2.50 22.20 4.32
N GLU A 309 2.97 23.05 5.24
CA GLU A 309 2.51 23.05 6.63
C GLU A 309 1.04 23.46 6.75
N LEU A 310 0.57 24.42 5.94
CA LEU A 310 -0.86 24.78 5.84
C LEU A 310 -1.71 23.59 5.38
N ARG A 311 -1.14 22.70 4.56
CA ARG A 311 -1.81 21.48 4.09
C ARG A 311 -1.66 20.29 5.02
N GLY A 312 -0.77 20.39 6.02
CA GLY A 312 -0.46 19.29 6.92
C GLY A 312 0.30 18.15 6.25
N VAL A 313 1.11 18.48 5.23
CA VAL A 313 1.91 17.51 4.47
C VAL A 313 3.43 17.67 4.67
N ALA A 314 3.83 18.62 5.50
CA ALA A 314 5.21 18.85 5.95
C ALA A 314 5.37 18.59 7.46
#